data_AF-A0A6P2F8M3-F1
#
_entry.id   AF-A0A6P2F8M3-F1
#
_cell.length_a   1.000
_cell.length_b   1.000
_cell.length_c   1.000
_cell.angle_alpha   90.00
_cell.angle_beta   90.00
_cell.angle_gamma   90.00
#
_symmetry.space_group_name_H-M   'P 1'
#
loop_
_entity.id
_entity.type
_entity.pdbx_description
1 polymer ?
#
loop_
_entity_poly.entity_id
_entity_poly.type
_entity_poly.pdbx_seq_one_letter_code
_entity_poly.pdbx_strand_id
1 'polypeptide(L)'
;MEVAAFVLSTLALAGLIVVGLLSRTFLPAYMTEKGKNLASKEDLAHLTHTVERIKAQQTAEIERLKADLQAEGSATERRRKVYEEMCGALRVFVAGHGNSPEAKDRFHAAYAAAWLWASDSTLTALHHFMKLQAEHAASPGTVGQELLKAAYAEAVLAMRKDAGFSVTNIGASDYQFVQF
;
A
#
# COMPACT_ATOMS: atom_id res chain seq x y z
N MET A 1 -39.35 -89.44 6.23
CA MET A 1 -39.77 -88.04 6.44
C MET A 1 -39.08 -87.39 7.63
N GLU A 2 -38.95 -88.08 8.78
CA GLU A 2 -38.39 -87.52 10.02
C GLU A 2 -36.89 -87.16 9.94
N VAL A 3 -36.05 -88.00 9.30
CA VAL A 3 -34.60 -87.75 9.16
C VAL A 3 -34.31 -86.50 8.34
N ALA A 4 -35.07 -86.26 7.27
CA ALA A 4 -34.91 -85.07 6.42
C ALA A 4 -35.29 -83.78 7.17
N ALA A 5 -36.34 -83.83 8.00
CA ALA A 5 -36.74 -82.71 8.85
C ALA A 5 -35.68 -82.41 9.94
N PHE A 6 -35.08 -83.46 10.53
CA PHE A 6 -34.00 -83.30 11.50
C PHE A 6 -32.77 -82.63 10.87
N VAL A 7 -32.31 -83.10 9.71
CA VAL A 7 -31.17 -82.49 8.98
C VAL A 7 -31.45 -81.03 8.62
N LEU A 8 -32.65 -80.73 8.11
CA LEU A 8 -33.04 -79.35 7.77
C LEU A 8 -33.04 -78.43 9.01
N SER A 9 -33.53 -78.91 10.15
CA SER A 9 -33.54 -78.15 11.40
C SER A 9 -32.13 -77.87 11.93
N THR A 10 -31.21 -78.85 11.83
CA THR A 10 -29.81 -78.67 12.23
C THR A 10 -29.05 -77.69 11.32
N LEU A 11 -29.32 -77.72 10.01
CA LEU A 11 -28.78 -76.75 9.05
C LEU A 11 -29.30 -75.34 9.32
N ALA A 12 -30.60 -75.20 9.62
CA ALA A 12 -31.19 -73.92 9.99
C ALA A 12 -30.57 -73.35 11.28
N LEU A 13 -30.34 -74.20 12.29
CA LEU A 13 -29.69 -73.80 13.54
C LEU A 13 -28.23 -73.38 13.31
N ALA A 14 -27.47 -74.14 12.53
CA ALA A 14 -26.11 -73.78 12.15
C ALA A 14 -26.05 -72.46 11.36
N GLY A 15 -27.00 -72.25 10.45
CA GLY A 15 -27.15 -70.99 9.72
C GLY A 15 -27.43 -69.80 10.66
N LEU A 16 -28.31 -69.98 11.63
CA LEU A 16 -28.61 -68.96 12.66
C LEU A 16 -27.39 -68.62 13.52
N ILE A 17 -26.57 -69.62 13.88
CA ILE A 17 -25.34 -69.41 14.64
C ILE A 17 -24.32 -68.61 13.81
N VAL A 18 -24.16 -68.94 12.54
CA VAL A 18 -23.25 -68.22 11.63
C VAL A 18 -23.70 -66.78 11.42
N VAL A 19 -25.01 -66.55 11.20
CA VAL A 19 -25.58 -65.20 11.11
C VAL A 19 -25.38 -64.44 12.42
N GLY A 20 -25.65 -65.06 13.57
CA GLY A 20 -25.45 -64.44 14.88
C GLY A 20 -23.99 -64.04 15.15
N LEU A 21 -23.03 -64.91 14.77
CA LEU A 21 -21.60 -64.62 14.88
C LEU A 21 -21.16 -63.49 13.95
N LEU A 22 -21.60 -63.53 12.67
CA LEU A 22 -21.31 -62.46 11.69
C LEU A 22 -21.90 -61.12 12.11
N SER A 23 -23.15 -61.10 12.58
CA SER A 23 -23.78 -59.86 13.08
C SER A 23 -23.02 -59.29 14.27
N ARG A 24 -22.55 -60.14 15.19
CA ARG A 24 -21.82 -59.69 16.38
C ARG A 24 -20.45 -59.11 16.08
N THR A 25 -19.76 -59.56 15.02
CA THR A 25 -18.42 -59.05 14.67
C THR A 25 -18.47 -57.95 13.61
N PHE A 26 -19.33 -58.09 12.60
CA PHE A 26 -19.36 -57.19 11.45
C PHE A 26 -20.09 -55.87 11.74
N LEU A 27 -21.22 -55.90 12.47
CA LEU A 27 -21.96 -54.68 12.80
C LEU A 27 -21.14 -53.67 13.63
N PRO A 28 -20.48 -54.05 14.74
CA PRO A 28 -19.69 -53.08 15.50
C PRO A 28 -18.46 -52.60 14.72
N ALA A 29 -17.79 -53.46 13.94
CA ALA A 29 -16.66 -53.06 13.10
C ALA A 29 -17.08 -52.04 12.02
N TYR A 30 -18.20 -52.29 11.34
CA TYR A 30 -18.76 -51.38 10.34
C TYR A 30 -19.18 -50.02 10.95
N MET A 31 -19.83 -50.04 12.11
CA MET A 31 -20.24 -48.82 12.82
C MET A 31 -19.03 -48.04 13.34
N THR A 32 -17.97 -48.72 13.78
CA THR A 32 -16.74 -48.09 14.26
C THR A 32 -15.97 -47.42 13.11
N GLU A 33 -15.84 -48.08 11.96
CA GLU A 33 -15.19 -47.51 10.77
C GLU A 33 -16.00 -46.34 10.17
N LYS A 34 -17.32 -46.42 10.19
CA LYS A 34 -18.20 -45.29 9.87
C LYS A 34 -18.04 -44.13 10.86
N GLY A 35 -17.88 -44.42 12.15
CA GLY A 35 -17.68 -43.41 13.19
C GLY A 35 -16.31 -42.71 13.12
N LYS A 36 -15.24 -43.44 12.77
CA LYS A 36 -13.87 -42.90 12.65
C LYS A 36 -13.66 -41.97 11.46
N ASN A 37 -14.37 -42.20 10.34
CA ASN A 37 -14.30 -41.34 9.15
C ASN A 37 -15.26 -40.14 9.19
N LEU A 38 -16.02 -39.99 10.28
CA LEU A 38 -16.59 -38.70 10.64
C LEU A 38 -15.52 -37.91 11.43
N ALA A 39 -14.63 -37.21 10.72
CA ALA A 39 -14.55 -35.80 11.08
C ALA A 39 -15.99 -35.32 10.96
N SER A 40 -16.61 -34.91 12.08
CA SER A 40 -18.05 -34.66 12.10
C SER A 40 -18.35 -33.76 10.91
N LYS A 41 -19.38 -34.04 10.10
CA LYS A 41 -19.69 -33.18 8.93
C LYS A 41 -19.79 -31.70 9.34
N GLU A 42 -20.17 -31.49 10.60
CA GLU A 42 -20.14 -30.24 11.34
C GLU A 42 -18.73 -29.62 11.46
N ASP A 43 -17.69 -30.40 11.76
CA ASP A 43 -16.28 -29.95 11.82
C ASP A 43 -15.79 -29.50 10.44
N LEU A 44 -16.12 -30.25 9.38
CA LEU A 44 -15.78 -29.88 8.00
C LEU A 44 -16.53 -28.62 7.55
N ALA A 45 -17.81 -28.51 7.92
CA ALA A 45 -18.61 -27.31 7.65
C ALA A 45 -18.07 -26.09 8.42
N HIS A 46 -17.71 -26.26 9.68
CA HIS A 46 -17.10 -25.23 10.52
C HIS A 46 -15.73 -24.80 9.98
N LEU A 47 -14.89 -25.75 9.56
CA LEU A 47 -13.60 -25.46 8.93
C LEU A 47 -13.81 -24.70 7.62
N THR A 48 -14.75 -25.13 6.78
CA THR A 48 -15.06 -24.45 5.52
C THR A 48 -15.52 -23.02 5.77
N HIS A 49 -16.47 -22.82 6.70
CA HIS A 49 -16.93 -21.49 7.06
C HIS A 49 -15.81 -20.62 7.62
N THR A 50 -14.90 -21.20 8.42
CA THR A 50 -13.73 -20.50 8.94
C THR A 50 -12.78 -20.08 7.83
N VAL A 51 -12.50 -20.97 6.87
CA VAL A 51 -11.64 -20.67 5.71
C VAL A 51 -12.27 -19.58 4.84
N GLU A 52 -13.56 -19.69 4.53
CA GLU A 52 -14.26 -18.68 3.73
C GLU A 52 -14.32 -17.32 4.43
N ARG A 53 -14.54 -17.30 5.76
CA ARG A 53 -14.44 -16.08 6.56
C ARG A 53 -13.04 -15.47 6.48
N ILE A 54 -11.99 -16.27 6.64
CA ILE A 54 -10.60 -15.79 6.57
C ILE A 54 -10.30 -15.24 5.17
N LYS A 55 -10.73 -15.92 4.10
CA LYS A 55 -10.57 -15.42 2.73
C LYS A 55 -11.29 -14.09 2.51
N ALA A 56 -12.52 -13.97 3.01
CA ALA A 56 -13.29 -12.73 2.92
C ALA A 56 -12.59 -11.59 3.67
N GLN A 57 -12.09 -11.85 4.89
CA GLN A 57 -11.32 -10.88 5.66
C GLN A 57 -10.03 -10.47 4.95
N GLN A 58 -9.26 -11.43 4.43
CA GLN A 58 -8.03 -11.16 3.68
C GLN A 58 -8.30 -10.35 2.41
N THR A 59 -9.37 -10.66 1.68
CA THR A 59 -9.77 -9.91 0.49
C THR A 59 -10.08 -8.45 0.86
N ALA A 60 -10.87 -8.24 1.91
CA ALA A 60 -11.21 -6.91 2.39
C ALA A 60 -9.97 -6.13 2.88
N GLU A 61 -9.04 -6.78 3.58
CA GLU A 61 -7.78 -6.16 4.01
C GLU A 61 -6.89 -5.79 2.83
N ILE A 62 -6.78 -6.66 1.83
CA ILE A 62 -6.01 -6.38 0.60
C ILE A 62 -6.62 -5.19 -0.16
N GLU A 63 -7.94 -5.15 -0.30
CA GLU A 63 -8.63 -4.04 -0.96
C GLU A 63 -8.43 -2.72 -0.22
N ARG A 64 -8.51 -2.75 1.11
CA ARG A 64 -8.23 -1.58 1.95
C ARG A 64 -6.79 -1.10 1.78
N LEU A 65 -5.81 -1.99 1.92
CA LEU A 65 -4.39 -1.64 1.76
C LEU A 65 -4.10 -1.09 0.36
N LYS A 66 -4.71 -1.65 -0.69
CA LYS A 66 -4.60 -1.12 -2.05
C LYS A 66 -5.18 0.29 -2.16
N ALA A 67 -6.35 0.54 -1.56
CA ALA A 67 -6.97 1.86 -1.56
C ALA A 67 -6.10 2.90 -0.81
N ASP A 68 -5.56 2.52 0.35
CA ASP A 68 -4.68 3.38 1.15
C ASP A 68 -3.40 3.73 0.37
N LEU A 69 -2.72 2.73 -0.20
CA LEU A 69 -1.52 2.93 -1.03
C LEU A 69 -1.81 3.77 -2.28
N GLN A 70 -2.97 3.58 -2.91
CA GLN A 70 -3.37 4.38 -4.07
C GLN A 70 -3.62 5.84 -3.68
N ALA A 71 -4.26 6.09 -2.53
CA ALA A 71 -4.46 7.44 -2.01
C ALA A 71 -3.12 8.13 -1.72
N GLU A 72 -2.20 7.46 -1.02
CA GLU A 72 -0.85 7.97 -0.73
C GLU A 72 -0.03 8.24 -2.00
N GLY A 73 -0.10 7.31 -2.97
CA GLY A 73 0.52 7.45 -4.28
C GLY A 73 -0.02 8.66 -5.04
N SER A 74 -1.34 8.87 -5.03
CA SER A 74 -1.98 10.00 -5.70
C SER A 74 -1.57 11.35 -5.11
N ALA A 75 -1.47 11.44 -3.77
CA ALA A 75 -1.01 12.65 -3.10
C ALA A 75 0.45 12.95 -3.43
N THR A 76 1.30 11.93 -3.43
CA THR A 76 2.72 12.06 -3.80
C THR A 76 2.90 12.50 -5.25
N GLU A 77 2.13 11.91 -6.17
CA GLU A 77 2.13 12.32 -7.57
C GLU A 77 1.65 13.77 -7.76
N ARG A 78 0.65 14.19 -6.98
CA ARG A 78 0.21 15.58 -6.97
C ARG A 78 1.31 16.53 -6.51
N ARG A 79 2.04 16.19 -5.43
CA ARG A 79 3.19 16.98 -4.95
C ARG A 79 4.28 17.11 -6.02
N ARG A 80 4.62 16.01 -6.71
CA ARG A 80 5.61 16.03 -7.79
C ARG A 80 5.27 17.02 -8.90
N LYS A 81 4.00 17.03 -9.33
CA LYS A 81 3.51 17.99 -10.35
C LYS A 81 3.62 19.44 -9.86
N VAL A 82 3.22 19.70 -8.62
CA VAL A 82 3.35 21.03 -8.01
C VAL A 82 4.82 21.46 -7.96
N TYR A 83 5.74 20.56 -7.61
CA TYR A 83 7.17 20.88 -7.55
C TYR A 83 7.80 21.07 -8.93
N GLU A 84 7.37 20.33 -9.95
CA GLU A 84 7.76 20.56 -11.33
C GLU A 84 7.35 21.96 -11.80
N GLU A 85 6.08 22.32 -11.59
CA GLU A 85 5.54 23.65 -11.91
C GLU A 85 6.28 24.75 -11.14
N MET A 86 6.52 24.54 -9.85
CA MET A 86 7.22 25.49 -9.00
C MET A 86 8.68 25.69 -9.43
N CYS A 87 9.42 24.61 -9.71
CA CYS A 87 10.79 24.71 -10.21
C CYS A 87 10.85 25.45 -11.56
N GLY A 88 9.87 25.18 -12.45
CA GLY A 88 9.72 25.91 -13.70
C GLY A 88 9.46 27.40 -13.49
N ALA A 89 8.59 27.74 -12.54
CA ALA A 89 8.21 29.12 -12.26
C ALA A 89 9.29 29.91 -11.51
N LEU A 90 10.09 29.25 -10.65
CA LEU A 90 11.23 29.84 -9.95
C LEU A 90 12.30 30.40 -10.90
N ARG A 91 12.31 29.98 -12.17
CA ARG A 91 13.18 30.53 -13.20
C ARG A 91 13.03 32.04 -13.38
N VAL A 92 11.87 32.63 -13.05
CA VAL A 92 11.66 34.09 -13.11
C VAL A 92 12.67 34.88 -12.27
N PHE A 93 13.28 34.23 -11.27
CA PHE A 93 14.30 34.82 -10.40
C PHE A 93 15.74 34.54 -10.84
N VAL A 94 15.95 33.76 -11.90
CA VAL A 94 17.27 33.40 -12.42
C VAL A 94 17.63 34.32 -13.58
N ALA A 95 18.79 34.98 -13.50
CA ALA A 95 19.27 35.88 -14.55
C ALA A 95 19.26 35.21 -15.94
N GLY A 96 18.80 35.95 -16.96
CA GLY A 96 18.65 35.46 -18.33
C GLY A 96 17.28 34.88 -18.67
N HIS A 97 16.38 34.74 -17.68
CA HIS A 97 14.99 34.33 -17.92
C HIS A 97 14.06 35.55 -17.89
N GLY A 98 13.10 35.61 -18.82
CA GLY A 98 12.19 36.75 -18.95
C GLY A 98 11.27 36.90 -17.74
N ASN A 99 11.14 38.13 -17.24
CA ASN A 99 10.24 38.49 -16.13
C ASN A 99 8.89 39.04 -16.64
N SER A 100 8.27 38.30 -17.56
CA SER A 100 6.98 38.71 -18.15
C SER A 100 5.85 38.65 -17.11
N PRO A 101 4.76 39.40 -17.27
CA PRO A 101 3.58 39.29 -16.41
C PRO A 101 3.06 37.86 -16.29
N GLU A 102 3.05 37.11 -17.38
CA GLU A 102 2.60 35.72 -17.43
C GLU A 102 3.51 34.80 -16.61
N ALA A 103 4.82 35.05 -16.60
CA ALA A 103 5.77 34.30 -15.77
C ALA A 103 5.53 34.56 -14.28
N LYS A 104 5.19 35.79 -13.89
CA LYS A 104 4.84 36.15 -12.51
C LYS A 104 3.54 35.50 -12.07
N ASP A 105 2.51 35.54 -12.92
CA ASP A 105 1.21 34.91 -12.62
C ASP A 105 1.38 33.40 -12.45
N ARG A 106 2.19 32.76 -13.31
CA ARG A 106 2.54 31.35 -13.19
C ARG A 106 3.25 31.04 -11.88
N PHE A 107 4.16 31.90 -11.45
CA PHE A 107 4.82 31.78 -10.16
C PHE A 107 3.82 31.89 -8.99
N HIS A 108 2.93 32.88 -9.00
CA HIS A 108 1.93 33.02 -7.94
C HIS A 108 0.99 31.81 -7.86
N ALA A 109 0.57 31.26 -9.00
CA ALA A 109 -0.23 30.05 -9.06
C ALA A 109 0.53 28.84 -8.50
N ALA A 110 1.77 28.61 -8.93
CA ALA A 110 2.60 27.51 -8.45
C ALA A 110 2.91 27.64 -6.95
N TYR A 111 3.18 28.86 -6.47
CA TYR A 111 3.43 29.13 -5.06
C TYR A 111 2.20 28.88 -4.18
N ALA A 112 1.00 29.30 -4.62
CA ALA A 112 -0.25 29.00 -3.93
C ALA A 112 -0.53 27.49 -3.91
N ALA A 113 -0.24 26.78 -5.01
CA ALA A 113 -0.36 25.33 -5.06
C ALA A 113 0.64 24.64 -4.11
N ALA A 114 1.87 25.15 -4.00
CA ALA A 114 2.86 24.65 -3.03
C ALA A 114 2.35 24.78 -1.60
N TRP A 115 1.67 25.87 -1.23
CA TRP A 115 1.07 26.02 0.11
C TRP A 115 0.04 24.96 0.47
N LEU A 116 -0.63 24.36 -0.52
CA LEU A 116 -1.64 23.32 -0.29
C LEU A 116 -1.03 21.91 -0.23
N TRP A 117 0.05 21.69 -0.96
CA TRP A 117 0.55 20.34 -1.23
C TRP A 117 1.95 20.08 -0.68
N ALA A 118 2.76 21.11 -0.44
CA ALA A 118 4.14 20.94 -0.01
C ALA A 118 4.25 20.64 1.49
N SER A 119 5.29 19.91 1.88
CA SER A 119 5.60 19.74 3.30
C SER A 119 6.17 21.00 3.94
N ASP A 120 6.08 21.07 5.26
CA ASP A 120 6.56 22.19 6.06
C ASP A 120 8.05 22.49 5.82
N SER A 121 8.89 21.47 5.63
CA SER A 121 10.31 21.67 5.32
C SER A 121 10.51 22.37 3.98
N THR A 122 9.70 22.02 2.98
CA THR A 122 9.74 22.63 1.66
C THR A 122 9.22 24.06 1.70
N LEU A 123 8.12 24.30 2.40
CA LEU A 123 7.57 25.64 2.58
C LEU A 123 8.53 26.55 3.34
N THR A 124 9.22 26.03 4.36
CA THR A 124 10.24 26.77 5.10
C THR A 124 11.40 27.21 4.21
N ALA A 125 11.92 26.28 3.38
CA ALA A 125 13.01 26.59 2.45
C ALA A 125 12.57 27.58 1.35
N LEU A 126 11.38 27.40 0.77
CA LEU A 126 10.81 28.32 -0.21
C LEU A 126 10.58 29.71 0.39
N HIS A 127 10.03 29.79 1.59
CA HIS A 127 9.80 31.05 2.29
C HIS A 127 11.11 31.77 2.60
N HIS A 128 12.14 31.03 3.03
CA HIS A 128 13.47 31.59 3.25
C HIS A 128 14.03 32.23 1.98
N PHE A 129 13.97 31.53 0.84
CA PHE A 129 14.38 32.08 -0.46
C PHE A 129 13.58 33.32 -0.85
N MET A 130 12.24 33.31 -0.67
CA MET A 130 11.38 34.46 -0.97
C MET A 130 11.70 35.68 -0.11
N LYS A 131 11.99 35.47 1.18
CA LYS A 131 12.39 36.55 2.09
C LYS A 131 13.69 37.21 1.63
N LEU A 132 14.69 36.42 1.27
CA LEU A 132 15.96 36.93 0.74
C LEU A 132 15.77 37.69 -0.58
N GLN A 133 14.86 37.23 -1.45
CA GLN A 133 14.53 37.95 -2.69
C GLN A 133 13.86 39.30 -2.42
N ALA A 134 12.93 39.36 -1.47
CA ALA A 134 12.30 40.60 -1.06
C ALA A 134 13.30 41.60 -0.46
N GLU A 135 14.23 41.11 0.38
CA GLU A 135 15.31 41.92 0.95
C GLU A 135 16.27 42.45 -0.12
N HIS A 136 16.68 41.59 -1.06
CA HIS A 136 17.53 41.98 -2.19
C HIS A 136 16.86 43.05 -3.07
N ALA A 137 15.55 42.93 -3.32
CA ALA A 137 14.79 43.90 -4.10
C ALA A 137 14.61 45.25 -3.38
N ALA A 138 14.41 45.21 -2.05
CA ALA A 138 14.23 46.42 -1.24
C ALA A 138 15.54 47.17 -0.99
N SER A 139 16.67 46.47 -0.89
CA SER A 139 17.98 47.05 -0.61
C SER A 139 19.08 46.33 -1.41
N PRO A 140 19.27 46.70 -2.70
CA PRO A 140 20.26 46.07 -3.56
C PRO A 140 21.67 46.10 -2.92
N GLY A 141 22.34 44.94 -2.90
CA GLY A 141 23.69 44.78 -2.34
C GLY A 141 23.75 44.32 -0.88
N THR A 142 22.62 44.26 -0.17
CA THR A 142 22.58 43.72 1.21
C THR A 142 22.61 42.19 1.25
N VAL A 143 21.94 41.56 0.29
CA VAL A 143 21.93 40.09 0.13
C VAL A 143 22.90 39.71 -0.97
N GLY A 144 23.92 38.93 -0.61
CA GLY A 144 24.91 38.40 -1.55
C GLY A 144 24.28 37.40 -2.54
N GLN A 145 24.73 37.44 -3.79
CA GLN A 145 24.21 36.55 -4.84
C GLN A 145 24.43 35.06 -4.52
N GLU A 146 25.54 34.72 -3.86
CA GLU A 146 25.82 33.34 -3.42
C GLU A 146 24.80 32.83 -2.39
N LEU A 147 24.34 33.71 -1.50
CA LEU A 147 23.31 33.36 -0.52
C LEU A 147 21.95 33.10 -1.20
N LEU A 148 21.59 33.93 -2.19
CA LEU A 148 20.37 33.72 -2.98
C LEU A 148 20.41 32.39 -3.75
N LYS A 149 21.55 32.07 -4.38
CA LYS A 149 21.76 30.80 -5.07
C LYS A 149 21.68 29.60 -4.13
N ALA A 150 22.29 29.71 -2.95
CA ALA A 150 22.25 28.66 -1.93
C ALA A 150 20.80 28.42 -1.46
N ALA A 151 20.07 29.47 -1.11
CA ALA A 151 18.67 29.36 -0.69
C ALA A 151 17.76 28.79 -1.79
N TYR A 152 18.01 29.16 -3.05
CA TYR A 152 17.34 28.55 -4.20
C TYR A 152 17.61 27.04 -4.28
N ALA A 153 18.88 26.64 -4.20
CA ALA A 153 19.28 25.23 -4.26
C ALA A 153 18.70 24.42 -3.09
N GLU A 154 18.67 24.99 -1.89
CA GLU A 154 18.03 24.39 -0.72
C GLU A 154 16.53 24.17 -0.92
N ALA A 155 15.81 25.15 -1.49
CA ALA A 155 14.40 24.99 -1.81
C ALA A 155 14.17 23.85 -2.81
N VAL A 156 14.99 23.75 -3.86
CA VAL A 156 14.93 22.66 -4.84
C VAL A 156 15.23 21.30 -4.20
N LEU A 157 16.22 21.23 -3.30
CA LEU A 157 16.54 20.00 -2.59
C LEU A 157 15.46 19.58 -1.61
N ALA A 158 14.80 20.54 -0.94
CA ALA A 158 13.66 20.26 -0.07
C ALA A 158 12.49 19.67 -0.87
N MET A 159 12.14 20.31 -2.01
CA MET A 159 11.14 19.77 -2.94
C MET A 159 11.51 18.35 -3.43
N ARG A 160 12.78 18.12 -3.76
CA ARG A 160 13.27 16.80 -4.19
C ARG A 160 13.13 15.73 -3.10
N LYS A 161 13.50 16.05 -1.85
CA LYS A 161 13.32 15.12 -0.71
C LYS A 161 11.85 14.77 -0.52
N ASP A 162 10.99 15.78 -0.56
CA ASP A 162 9.56 15.61 -0.36
C ASP A 162 8.83 14.89 -1.53
N ALA A 163 9.40 14.97 -2.74
CA ALA A 163 8.94 14.22 -3.92
C ALA A 163 9.20 12.70 -3.84
N GLY A 164 9.89 12.23 -2.79
CA GLY A 164 10.18 10.82 -2.53
C GLY A 164 11.68 10.47 -2.55
N PHE A 165 12.58 11.44 -2.71
CA PHE A 165 14.03 11.22 -2.67
C PHE A 165 14.62 11.62 -1.30
N SER A 166 14.06 11.06 -0.22
CA SER A 166 14.39 11.42 1.17
C SER A 166 15.87 11.23 1.52
N VAL A 167 16.49 10.19 0.96
CA VAL A 167 17.94 9.91 1.07
C VAL A 167 18.64 10.41 -0.18
N THR A 168 19.53 11.40 -0.03
CA THR A 168 20.29 11.97 -1.13
C THR A 168 21.72 12.28 -0.72
N ASN A 169 22.68 11.94 -1.58
CA ASN A 169 24.09 12.33 -1.43
C ASN A 169 24.39 13.70 -2.05
N ILE A 170 23.42 14.26 -2.79
CA ILE A 170 23.52 15.56 -3.46
C ILE A 170 23.15 16.66 -2.47
N GLY A 171 24.04 17.65 -2.31
CA GLY A 171 23.88 18.84 -1.50
C GLY A 171 23.64 20.11 -2.32
N ALA A 172 23.45 21.25 -1.64
CA ALA A 172 23.14 22.53 -2.30
C ALA A 172 24.28 23.01 -3.21
N SER A 173 25.53 22.69 -2.85
CA SER A 173 26.73 22.98 -3.64
C SER A 173 26.80 22.26 -4.99
N ASP A 174 26.07 21.14 -5.13
CA ASP A 174 26.07 20.35 -6.36
C ASP A 174 25.09 20.89 -7.41
N TYR A 175 24.19 21.81 -7.01
CA TYR A 175 23.27 22.45 -7.92
C TYR A 175 23.98 23.54 -8.73
N GLN A 176 24.07 23.36 -10.04
CA GLN A 176 24.73 24.30 -10.94
C GLN A 176 23.74 25.17 -11.70
N PHE A 177 23.96 26.48 -11.65
CA PHE A 177 23.24 27.45 -12.47
C PHE A 177 23.93 27.56 -13.83
N VAL A 178 23.31 27.00 -14.87
CA VAL A 178 23.84 27.03 -16.23
C VAL A 178 23.29 28.26 -16.98
N GLN A 179 24.19 29.03 -17.58
CA GLN A 179 23.87 30.10 -18.52
C GLN A 179 24.43 29.71 -19.91
N PHE A 180 23.68 30.00 -20.98
CA PHE A 180 24.05 29.71 -22.37
C PHE A 180 24.48 30.98 -23.09
#